data_AF-A0A1H8V9X5-F1
#
_entry.id   AF-A0A1H8V9X5-F1
#
_cell.length_a   1.000
_cell.length_b   1.000
_cell.length_c   1.000
_cell.angle_alpha   90.00
_cell.angle_beta   90.00
_cell.angle_gamma   90.00
#
_symmetry.space_group_name_H-M   'P 1'
#
loop_
_entity.id
_entity.type
_entity.pdbx_description
1 polymer ?
#
loop_
_entity_poly.entity_id
_entity_poly.type
_entity_poly.pdbx_seq_one_letter_code
_entity_poly.pdbx_strand_id
1 'polypeptide(L)' 'MTGRRLRISDHALLRILRHAGGVDVETLRAAVAMALARSVERAELIGEKDFVIVSDGLRYVVSGNTLVTVTEAPKR' A
#
# COMPACT_ATOMS: atom_id res chain seq x y z
N MET A 1 39.35 -6.10 -0.10
CA MET A 1 38.27 -6.73 0.68
C MET A 1 36.93 -6.38 0.03
N THR A 2 36.33 -7.29 -0.74
CA THR A 2 34.97 -7.10 -1.26
C THR A 2 33.98 -7.42 -0.14
N GLY A 3 33.67 -6.41 0.68
CA GLY A 3 32.65 -6.53 1.72
C GLY A 3 31.28 -6.79 1.08
N ARG A 4 30.64 -7.90 1.43
CA ARG A 4 29.28 -8.22 0.98
C ARG A 4 28.31 -7.17 1.55
N ARG A 5 27.73 -6.34 0.68
CA ARG A 5 26.72 -5.37 1.09
C ARG A 5 25.44 -6.12 1.50
N LEU A 6 25.01 -5.91 2.74
CA LEU A 6 23.73 -6.40 3.24
C LEU A 6 22.60 -5.65 2.52
N ARG A 7 21.67 -6.37 1.88
CA ARG A 7 20.44 -5.80 1.32
C ARG A 7 19.36 -5.83 2.40
N ILE A 8 18.65 -4.71 2.57
CA ILE A 8 17.53 -4.58 3.50
C ILE A 8 16.25 -4.65 2.67
N SER A 9 15.26 -5.42 3.13
CA SER A 9 13.93 -5.48 2.50
C SER A 9 13.04 -4.34 2.97
N ASP A 10 12.04 -3.96 2.17
CA ASP A 10 11.08 -2.91 2.52
C ASP A 10 10.35 -3.23 3.84
N HIS A 11 10.04 -4.51 4.09
CA HIS A 11 9.44 -4.95 5.34
C HIS A 11 10.34 -4.66 6.55
N ALA A 12 11.63 -4.99 6.45
CA ALA A 12 12.58 -4.73 7.53
C ALA A 12 12.75 -3.22 7.76
N LEU A 13 12.85 -2.43 6.68
CA LEU A 13 12.93 -0.98 6.75
C LEU A 13 11.70 -0.37 7.42
N LEU A 14 10.49 -0.80 7.06
CA LEU A 14 9.24 -0.32 7.66
C LEU A 14 9.17 -0.62 9.16
N ARG A 15 9.65 -1.79 9.61
CA ARG A 15 9.73 -2.13 11.04
C ARG A 15 10.71 -1.23 11.78
N ILE A 16 11.85 -0.92 11.17
CA ILE A 16 12.83 0.01 11.74
C ILE A 16 12.22 1.41 11.87
N LEU A 17 11.57 1.93 10.82
CA LEU A 17 10.93 3.25 10.85
C LEU A 17 9.84 3.36 11.92
N ARG A 18 9.01 2.32 12.05
CA ARG A 18 8.00 2.24 13.11
C ARG A 18 8.63 2.26 14.50
N HIS A 19 9.70 1.49 14.70
CA HIS A 19 10.38 1.40 16.00
C HIS A 19 11.10 2.70 16.37
N ALA A 20 11.74 3.36 15.39
CA ALA A 20 12.44 4.63 15.60
C ALA A 20 11.48 5.81 15.84
N GLY A 21 10.16 5.59 15.81
CA GLY A 21 9.16 6.65 15.91
C GLY A 21 9.11 7.59 14.69
N GLY A 22 9.81 7.24 13.61
CA GLY A 22 9.88 8.07 12.41
C GLY A 22 8.60 8.05 11.57
N VAL A 23 7.71 7.08 11.81
CA VAL A 23 6.45 6.95 11.10
C VAL A 23 5.37 6.38 12.02
N ASP A 24 4.26 7.11 12.16
CA ASP A 24 3.03 6.55 12.74
C ASP A 24 2.28 5.74 11.67
N VAL A 25 2.53 4.44 11.69
CA VAL A 25 2.00 3.50 10.69
C VAL A 25 0.48 3.38 10.75
N GLU A 26 -0.13 3.52 11.93
CA GLU A 26 -1.58 3.36 12.05
C GLU A 26 -2.31 4.62 11.59
N THR A 27 -1.76 5.80 11.87
CA THR A 27 -2.26 7.05 11.27
C THR A 27 -2.17 7.02 9.74
N LEU A 28 -1.05 6.54 9.18
CA LEU A 28 -0.93 6.38 7.72
C LEU A 28 -1.93 5.36 7.16
N ARG A 29 -2.14 4.24 7.86
CA ARG A 29 -3.13 3.24 7.45
C ARG A 29 -4.54 3.84 7.38
N ALA A 30 -4.93 4.61 8.40
CA ALA A 30 -6.21 5.29 8.43
C ALA A 30 -6.34 6.32 7.29
N ALA A 31 -5.29 7.11 7.02
CA ALA A 31 -5.27 8.07 5.93
C ALA A 31 -5.46 7.41 4.56
N VAL A 32 -4.77 6.28 4.29
CA VAL A 32 -4.93 5.53 3.05
C VAL A 32 -6.33 4.93 2.94
N ALA A 33 -6.87 4.35 4.01
CA ALA A 33 -8.22 3.80 4.01
C ALA A 33 -9.28 4.88 3.68
N MET A 34 -9.16 6.07 4.29
CA MET A 34 -10.04 7.20 3.97
C MET A 34 -9.91 7.66 2.51
N ALA A 35 -8.68 7.73 1.98
CA ALA A 35 -8.45 8.14 0.59
C ALA A 35 -9.10 7.17 -0.42
N LEU A 36 -9.15 5.88 -0.10
CA LEU A 36 -9.70 4.84 -0.97
C LEU A 36 -11.19 4.52 -0.70
N ALA A 37 -11.80 5.09 0.34
CA ALA A 37 -13.14 4.75 0.81
C ALA A 37 -14.21 4.80 -0.30
N ARG A 38 -14.20 5.84 -1.13
CA ARG A 38 -15.16 5.98 -2.25
C ARG A 38 -15.05 4.87 -3.28
N SER A 39 -13.84 4.38 -3.53
CA SER A 39 -13.62 3.28 -4.48
C SER A 39 -14.08 1.94 -3.90
N VAL A 40 -13.86 1.73 -2.59
CA VAL A 40 -14.36 0.55 -1.88
C VAL A 40 -15.89 0.53 -1.87
N GLU A 41 -16.55 1.63 -1.52
CA GLU A 41 -18.02 1.74 -1.53
C GLU A 41 -18.61 1.38 -2.90
N ARG A 42 -17.99 1.85 -3.98
CA ARG A 42 -18.42 1.51 -5.35
C ARG A 42 -18.24 0.03 -5.69
N ALA A 43 -17.16 -0.59 -5.22
CA ALA A 43 -16.93 -2.03 -5.43
C ALA A 43 -17.96 -2.86 -4.65
N GLU A 44 -18.29 -2.45 -3.41
CA GLU A 44 -19.32 -3.09 -2.59
C GLU A 44 -20.71 -3.04 -3.26
N LEU A 45 -21.07 -1.91 -3.88
CA LEU A 45 -22.35 -1.77 -4.61
C LEU A 45 -22.50 -2.74 -5.79
N ILE A 46 -21.39 -3.17 -6.39
CA ILE A 46 -21.39 -4.15 -7.50
C ILE A 46 -21.04 -5.57 -7.03
N GLY A 47 -20.87 -5.78 -5.73
CA GLY A 47 -20.55 -7.08 -5.14
C GLY A 47 -19.13 -7.57 -5.39
N GLU A 48 -18.20 -6.69 -5.78
CA GLU A 48 -16.82 -7.04 -6.10
C GLU A 48 -15.90 -6.88 -4.88
N LYS A 49 -15.01 -7.84 -4.66
CA LYS A 49 -14.05 -7.85 -3.54
C LYS A 49 -12.60 -7.79 -3.98
N ASP A 50 -12.36 -8.13 -5.25
CA ASP A 50 -11.05 -8.12 -5.87
C ASP A 50 -11.04 -7.10 -7.01
N PHE A 51 -10.35 -5.98 -6.81
CA PHE A 51 -10.36 -4.89 -7.79
C PHE A 51 -9.09 -4.05 -7.73
N VAL A 52 -8.94 -3.20 -8.74
CA VAL A 52 -7.78 -2.32 -8.90
C VAL A 52 -8.26 -0.88 -8.95
N ILE A 53 -7.64 -0.04 -8.13
CA ILE A 53 -7.82 1.41 -8.18
C ILE A 53 -6.58 2.00 -8.86
N VAL A 54 -6.78 2.88 -9.85
CA VAL A 54 -5.70 3.61 -10.51
C VAL A 54 -5.91 5.10 -10.25
N SER A 55 -4.98 5.73 -9.53
CA SER A 55 -5.01 7.17 -9.22
C SER A 55 -3.58 7.68 -9.07
N ASP A 56 -3.32 8.91 -9.51
CA ASP A 56 -2.06 9.62 -9.28
C ASP A 56 -0.79 8.84 -9.68
N GLY A 57 -0.88 8.08 -10.78
CA GLY A 57 0.23 7.25 -11.26
C GLY A 57 0.49 5.98 -10.43
N LEU A 58 -0.40 5.64 -9.49
CA LEU A 58 -0.33 4.45 -8.66
C LEU A 58 -1.47 3.48 -8.97
N ARG A 59 -1.16 2.19 -8.85
CA ARG A 59 -2.07 1.06 -8.96
C ARG A 59 -2.20 0.40 -7.59
N TYR A 60 -3.38 0.48 -7.00
CA TYR A 60 -3.72 -0.13 -5.71
C TYR A 60 -4.46 -1.44 -5.98
N VAL A 61 -3.93 -2.56 -5.50
CA VAL A 61 -4.54 -3.88 -5.70
C VAL A 61 -5.24 -4.29 -4.42
N VAL A 62 -6.56 -4.43 -4.49
CA VAL A 62 -7.40 -4.93 -3.40
C VAL A 62 -7.75 -6.38 -3.66
N SER A 63 -7.60 -7.23 -2.65
CA SER A 63 -8.12 -8.60 -2.68
C SER A 63 -8.78 -8.95 -1.35
N GLY A 64 -9.99 -9.50 -1.41
CA GLY A 64 -10.78 -9.85 -0.22
C GLY A 64 -10.91 -8.68 0.77
N ASN A 65 -11.21 -7.48 0.26
CA ASN A 65 -11.30 -6.22 1.03
C ASN A 65 -9.98 -5.77 1.68
N THR A 66 -8.84 -6.34 1.30
CA THR A 66 -7.51 -5.95 1.80
C THR A 66 -6.69 -5.32 0.68
N LEU A 67 -6.12 -4.13 0.93
CA LEU A 67 -5.10 -3.56 0.05
C LEU A 67 -3.80 -4.38 0.20
N VAL A 68 -3.49 -5.22 -0.79
CA VAL A 68 -2.37 -6.17 -0.70
C VAL A 68 -1.06 -5.60 -1.26
N THR A 69 -1.13 -4.72 -2.25
CA THR A 69 0.04 -4.06 -2.82
C THR A 69 -0.30 -2.75 -3.53
N VAL A 70 0.71 -1.92 -3.71
CA VAL A 70 0.67 -0.71 -4.53
C VAL A 70 1.88 -0.71 -5.45
N THR A 71 1.65 -0.53 -6.75
CA THR A 71 2.71 -0.42 -7.76
C THR A 71 2.54 0.84 -8.58
N GLU A 72 3.52 1.17 -9.40
CA GLU A 72 3.33 2.20 -10.43
C GLU A 72 2.21 1.77 -11.39
N ALA A 73 1.37 2.73 -11.75
CA ALA A 73 0.40 2.55 -12.83
C ALA A 73 1.14 2.52 -14.17
N PRO A 74 0.71 1.68 -15.13
CA PRO A 74 1.30 1.68 -16.46
C PRO A 74 1.14 3.07 -17.11
N LYS A 75 2.22 3.56 -17.73
CA LYS A 75 2.19 4.78 -18.55
C LYS A 75 1.29 4.49 -19.76
N ARG A 76 0.26 5.32 -19.95
CA ARG A 76 -0.58 5.30 -21.15
C ARG A 76 0.17 5.83 -22.36
#